data_AF-A0A7W5UGH7-F1
#
_entry.id   AF-A0A7W5UGH7-F1
#
_cell.length_a   1.000
_cell.length_b   1.000
_cell.length_c   1.000
_cell.angle_alpha   90.00
_cell.angle_beta   90.00
_cell.angle_gamma   90.00
#
_symmetry.space_group_name_H-M   'P 1'
#
loop_
_entity.id
_entity.type
_entity.pdbx_description
1 polymer ?
#
loop_
_entity_poly.entity_id
_entity_poly.type
_entity_poly.pdbx_seq_one_letter_code
_entity_poly.pdbx_strand_id
1 'polypeptide(L)'
;MSDAYDLPEAAQTAVFNLAEEINQRAPRRSVHRLQRICHSGIFGGDYCHRSLWDEFCHEQQNGLYFDEDVWGETLEGLLPVEVRRLTPGEFENVWLASVREVEDLKTAPRVQADVHGEFRSALEALASTRDLGRFEVWE
;
A
#
# COMPACT_ATOMS: atom_id res chain seq x y z
N MET A 1 -15.97 -40.45 -7.28
CA MET A 1 -15.09 -39.45 -7.91
C MET A 1 -14.59 -38.58 -6.79
N SER A 2 -13.33 -38.77 -6.39
CA SER A 2 -12.73 -37.97 -5.32
C SER A 2 -12.37 -36.64 -5.94
N ASP A 3 -13.02 -35.56 -5.51
CA ASP A 3 -12.47 -34.20 -5.65
C ASP A 3 -11.20 -34.18 -4.79
N ALA A 4 -10.09 -34.66 -5.36
CA ALA A 4 -8.79 -34.47 -4.76
C ALA A 4 -8.57 -32.96 -4.77
N TYR A 5 -8.60 -32.36 -3.59
CA TYR A 5 -8.31 -30.95 -3.37
C TYR A 5 -7.05 -30.56 -4.16
N ASP A 6 -7.14 -29.57 -5.04
CA ASP A 6 -5.99 -29.07 -5.79
C ASP A 6 -5.09 -28.30 -4.80
N LEU A 7 -4.15 -29.04 -4.20
CA LEU A 7 -3.21 -28.52 -3.21
C LEU A 7 -2.39 -27.34 -3.75
N PRO A 8 -1.88 -27.35 -5.00
CA PRO A 8 -1.29 -26.18 -5.65
C PRO A 8 -2.20 -24.95 -5.65
N GLU A 9 -3.45 -25.07 -6.08
CA GLU A 9 -4.39 -23.94 -6.12
C GLU A 9 -4.68 -23.42 -4.71
N ALA A 10 -4.97 -24.32 -3.77
CA ALA A 10 -5.23 -23.95 -2.37
C ALA A 10 -4.03 -23.27 -1.70
N ALA A 11 -2.80 -23.73 -1.99
CA ALA A 11 -1.57 -23.11 -1.50
C ALA A 11 -1.38 -21.71 -2.10
N GLN A 12 -1.64 -21.55 -3.39
CA GLN A 12 -1.58 -20.25 -4.05
C GLN A 12 -2.60 -19.27 -3.45
N THR A 13 -3.85 -19.69 -3.28
CA THR A 13 -4.88 -18.88 -2.61
C THR A 13 -4.47 -18.50 -1.18
N ALA A 14 -3.89 -19.42 -0.42
CA ALA A 14 -3.44 -19.13 0.95
C ALA A 14 -2.32 -18.08 0.99
N VAL A 15 -1.36 -18.14 0.05
CA VAL A 15 -0.29 -17.13 -0.08
C VAL A 15 -0.89 -15.76 -0.41
N PHE A 16 -1.82 -15.68 -1.37
CA PHE A 16 -2.47 -14.41 -1.71
C PHE A 16 -3.28 -13.83 -0.56
N ASN A 17 -4.05 -14.65 0.16
CA ASN A 17 -4.83 -14.19 1.31
C ASN A 17 -3.92 -13.68 2.44
N LEU A 18 -2.79 -14.37 2.70
CA LEU A 18 -1.84 -13.94 3.71
C LEU A 18 -1.11 -12.66 3.29
N ALA A 19 -0.71 -12.56 2.02
CA ALA A 19 -0.14 -11.34 1.46
C ALA A 19 -1.12 -10.17 1.53
N GLU A 20 -2.41 -10.39 1.25
CA GLU A 20 -3.46 -9.39 1.41
C GLU A 20 -3.57 -8.93 2.87
N GLU A 21 -3.59 -9.84 3.83
CA GLU A 21 -3.64 -9.49 5.25
C GLU A 21 -2.44 -8.62 5.67
N ILE A 22 -1.24 -8.96 5.19
CA ILE A 22 -0.02 -8.17 5.43
C ILE A 22 -0.12 -6.80 4.74
N ASN A 23 -0.58 -6.80 3.48
CA ASN A 23 -0.85 -5.61 2.67
C ASN A 23 -1.99 -4.74 3.24
N GLN A 24 -2.82 -5.23 4.16
CA GLN A 24 -3.77 -4.38 4.87
C GLN A 24 -3.15 -3.73 6.11
N ARG A 25 -2.18 -4.39 6.77
CA ARG A 25 -1.57 -3.88 8.02
C ARG A 25 -0.57 -2.75 7.75
N ALA A 26 0.29 -2.90 6.74
CA ALA A 26 1.36 -1.93 6.46
C ALA A 26 0.81 -0.57 6.00
N PRO A 27 -0.09 -0.49 5.00
CA PRO A 27 -0.72 0.77 4.58
C PRO A 27 -1.52 1.44 5.69
N ARG A 28 -2.25 0.70 6.55
CA ARG A 28 -2.94 1.30 7.70
C ARG A 28 -2.00 2.05 8.64
N ARG A 29 -0.77 1.55 8.83
CA ARG A 29 0.25 2.27 9.61
C ARG A 29 0.75 3.51 8.87
N SER A 30 0.91 3.45 7.55
CA SER A 30 1.23 4.61 6.72
C SER A 30 0.12 5.66 6.78
N VAL A 31 -1.15 5.27 6.67
CA VAL A 31 -2.32 6.13 6.86
C VAL A 31 -2.26 6.83 8.22
N HIS A 32 -2.08 6.08 9.30
CA HIS A 32 -1.99 6.65 10.64
C HIS A 32 -0.82 7.64 10.79
N ARG A 33 0.31 7.43 10.09
CA ARG A 33 1.39 8.42 10.07
C ARG A 33 1.02 9.67 9.28
N LEU A 34 0.45 9.51 8.08
CA LEU A 34 0.03 10.61 7.23
C LEU A 34 -1.06 11.47 7.89
N GLN A 35 -1.98 10.85 8.63
CA GLN A 35 -3.02 11.54 9.41
C GLN A 35 -2.46 12.46 10.51
N ARG A 36 -1.22 12.21 10.98
CA ARG A 36 -0.56 12.99 12.04
C ARG A 36 0.35 14.09 11.51
N ILE A 37 0.55 14.16 10.19
CA ILE A 37 1.31 15.22 9.56
C ILE A 37 0.30 16.24 9.05
N CYS A 38 0.45 17.51 9.46
CA CYS A 38 -0.40 18.59 8.98
C CYS A 38 -0.37 18.63 7.44
N HIS A 39 -1.52 18.92 6.85
CA HIS A 39 -1.63 19.20 5.42
C HIS A 39 -0.55 20.20 4.96
N SER A 40 -0.02 19.99 3.76
CA SER A 40 1.05 20.82 3.19
C SER A 40 0.52 22.14 2.62
N GLY A 41 -0.78 22.21 2.31
CA GLY A 41 -1.42 23.36 1.70
C GLY A 41 -1.26 23.42 0.18
N ILE A 42 -0.71 22.37 -0.46
CA ILE A 42 -0.47 22.34 -1.91
C ILE A 42 -1.76 22.50 -2.74
N PHE A 43 -2.90 22.07 -2.20
CA PHE A 43 -4.22 22.21 -2.85
C PHE A 43 -4.96 23.51 -2.48
N GLY A 44 -4.36 24.39 -1.66
CA GLY A 44 -5.02 25.58 -1.13
C GLY A 44 -5.99 25.30 0.03
N GLY A 45 -6.60 26.37 0.56
CA GLY A 45 -7.45 26.31 1.76
C GLY A 45 -8.90 25.85 1.54
N ASP A 46 -9.30 25.66 0.29
CA ASP A 46 -10.72 25.45 -0.08
C ASP A 46 -11.23 24.03 0.24
N TYR A 47 -10.33 23.07 0.42
CA TYR A 47 -10.66 21.65 0.54
C TYR A 47 -10.72 21.12 1.98
N CYS A 48 -10.63 22.00 2.99
CA CYS A 48 -10.72 21.64 4.42
C CYS A 48 -9.77 20.50 4.86
N HIS A 49 -8.70 20.24 4.11
CA HIS A 49 -7.70 19.21 4.43
C HIS A 49 -7.09 19.49 5.80
N ARG A 50 -6.98 18.45 6.63
CA ARG A 50 -6.40 18.57 7.98
C ARG A 50 -5.03 17.91 8.05
N SER A 51 -4.80 16.90 7.22
CA SER A 51 -3.60 16.09 7.21
C SER A 51 -3.08 15.81 5.79
N LEU A 52 -1.84 15.32 5.68
CA LEU A 52 -1.33 14.79 4.42
C LEU A 52 -2.14 13.60 3.90
N TRP A 53 -2.78 12.83 4.78
CA TRP A 53 -3.67 11.76 4.35
C TRP A 53 -4.88 12.29 3.58
N ASP A 54 -5.43 13.43 4.00
CA ASP A 54 -6.57 14.05 3.33
C ASP A 54 -6.20 14.57 1.94
N GLU A 55 -5.03 15.22 1.85
CA GLU A 55 -4.45 15.69 0.59
C GLU A 55 -4.17 14.52 -0.37
N PHE A 56 -3.61 13.42 0.14
CA PHE A 56 -3.35 12.23 -0.65
C PHE A 56 -4.64 11.60 -1.16
N CYS A 57 -5.66 11.45 -0.30
CA CYS A 57 -6.97 10.95 -0.71
C CYS A 57 -7.63 11.84 -1.76
N HIS A 58 -7.51 13.16 -1.60
CA HIS A 58 -8.05 14.10 -2.57
C HIS A 58 -7.42 13.88 -3.95
N GLU A 59 -6.10 13.79 -4.04
CA GLU A 59 -5.41 13.57 -5.32
C GLU A 59 -5.76 12.22 -5.95
N GLN A 60 -5.77 11.13 -5.17
CA GLN A 60 -6.11 9.81 -5.69
C GLN A 60 -7.54 9.73 -6.25
N GLN A 61 -8.48 10.52 -5.71
CA GLN A 61 -9.88 10.53 -6.16
C GLN A 61 -10.18 11.54 -7.26
N ASN A 62 -9.46 12.67 -7.30
CA ASN A 62 -9.70 13.75 -8.27
C ASN A 62 -8.71 13.75 -9.44
N GLY A 63 -7.71 12.86 -9.40
CA GLY A 63 -6.63 12.78 -10.37
C GLY A 63 -5.45 13.66 -10.00
N LEU A 64 -4.34 13.44 -10.70
CA LEU A 64 -3.11 14.19 -10.50
C LEU A 64 -3.36 15.67 -10.78
N TYR A 65 -3.19 16.49 -9.74
CA TYR A 65 -3.29 17.94 -9.86
C TYR A 65 -1.97 18.56 -10.33
N PHE A 66 -0.86 17.85 -10.12
CA PHE A 66 0.48 18.23 -10.53
C PHE A 66 1.04 17.21 -11.52
N ASP A 67 1.82 17.69 -12.49
CA ASP A 67 2.53 16.82 -13.46
C ASP A 67 3.73 16.08 -12.82
N GLU A 68 4.14 16.49 -11.62
CA GLU A 68 5.26 15.92 -10.86
C GLU A 68 4.75 15.00 -9.73
N ASP A 69 5.48 13.92 -9.41
CA ASP A 69 5.18 13.01 -8.29
C ASP A 69 5.48 13.69 -6.95
N VAL A 70 4.59 14.59 -6.53
CA VAL A 70 4.65 15.32 -5.25
C VAL A 70 4.62 14.38 -4.03
N TRP A 71 4.14 13.15 -4.19
CA TRP A 71 4.11 12.15 -3.13
C TRP A 71 5.33 11.24 -3.12
N GLY A 72 6.15 11.27 -4.18
CA GLY A 72 7.33 10.42 -4.33
C GLY A 72 8.22 10.50 -3.10
N GLU A 73 8.72 11.70 -2.76
CA GLU A 73 9.60 11.88 -1.60
C GLU A 73 8.92 11.51 -0.26
N THR A 74 7.64 11.87 -0.09
CA THR A 74 6.89 11.59 1.13
C THR A 74 6.71 10.10 1.34
N LEU A 75 6.33 9.36 0.30
CA LEU A 75 6.11 7.92 0.35
C LEU A 75 7.43 7.15 0.40
N GLU A 76 8.47 7.60 -0.29
CA GLU A 76 9.83 7.04 -0.21
C GLU A 76 10.42 7.14 1.21
N GLY A 77 10.04 8.15 1.99
CA GLY A 77 10.40 8.24 3.40
C GLY A 77 9.67 7.23 4.30
N LEU A 78 8.44 6.85 3.93
CA LEU A 78 7.52 6.11 4.80
C LEU A 78 7.48 4.60 4.51
N LEU A 79 7.35 4.21 3.25
CA LEU A 79 7.10 2.84 2.83
C LEU A 79 8.31 1.90 3.06
N PRO A 80 9.57 2.30 2.83
CA PRO A 80 10.72 1.44 3.12
C PRO A 80 10.83 1.07 4.60
N VAL A 81 10.34 1.93 5.51
CA VAL A 81 10.28 1.61 6.95
C VAL A 81 9.31 0.46 7.20
N GLU A 82 8.21 0.38 6.46
CA GLU A 82 7.24 -0.71 6.58
C GLU A 82 7.77 -2.02 5.99
N VAL A 83 8.50 -1.97 4.85
CA VAL A 83 9.17 -3.15 4.29
C VAL A 83 10.16 -3.75 5.29
N ARG A 84 10.95 -2.90 5.97
CA ARG A 84 11.91 -3.34 7.00
C ARG A 84 11.26 -3.92 8.27
N ARG A 85 9.95 -3.74 8.47
CA ARG A 85 9.21 -4.30 9.62
C ARG A 85 8.70 -5.71 9.36
N LEU A 86 8.72 -6.16 8.11
CA LEU A 86 8.30 -7.51 7.76
C LEU A 86 9.29 -8.53 8.33
N THR A 87 8.75 -9.60 8.89
CA THR A 87 9.55 -10.81 9.10
C THR A 87 9.98 -11.39 7.74
N PRO A 88 11.04 -12.22 7.69
CA PRO A 88 11.45 -12.85 6.43
C PRO A 88 10.32 -13.63 5.74
N GLY A 89 9.45 -14.29 6.52
CA GLY A 89 8.30 -15.01 5.98
C GLY A 89 7.20 -14.09 5.42
N GLU A 90 6.90 -12.99 6.10
CA GLU A 90 5.95 -11.99 5.57
C GLU A 90 6.48 -11.31 4.31
N PHE A 91 7.78 -10.97 4.29
CA PHE A 91 8.44 -10.44 3.10
C PHE A 91 8.29 -11.42 1.93
N GLU A 92 8.57 -12.71 2.13
CA GLU A 92 8.46 -13.71 1.07
C GLU A 92 7.03 -13.83 0.54
N ASN A 93 6.01 -13.80 1.41
CA ASN A 93 4.61 -13.88 0.97
C ASN A 93 4.18 -12.65 0.16
N VAL A 94 4.54 -11.44 0.61
CA VAL A 94 4.21 -10.21 -0.13
C VAL A 94 5.00 -10.15 -1.43
N TRP A 95 6.28 -10.53 -1.42
CA TRP A 95 7.08 -10.61 -2.64
C TRP A 95 6.48 -11.62 -3.63
N LEU A 96 6.11 -12.82 -3.19
CA LEU A 96 5.43 -13.81 -4.05
C LEU A 96 4.13 -13.28 -4.65
N ALA A 97 3.35 -12.50 -3.90
CA ALA A 97 2.12 -11.89 -4.40
C ALA A 97 2.39 -10.72 -5.36
N SER A 98 3.52 -10.01 -5.21
CA SER A 98 3.92 -8.88 -6.06
C SER A 98 4.41 -9.31 -7.45
N VAL A 99 4.93 -10.54 -7.55
CA VAL A 99 5.51 -11.06 -8.78
C VAL A 99 4.41 -11.65 -9.67
N ARG A 100 4.04 -10.91 -10.72
CA ARG A 100 3.04 -11.36 -11.70
C ARG A 100 3.57 -12.40 -12.69
N GLU A 101 4.85 -12.29 -13.06
CA GLU A 101 5.52 -13.18 -14.02
C GLU A 101 6.97 -13.41 -13.59
N VAL A 102 7.32 -14.65 -13.24
CA VAL A 102 8.71 -15.09 -13.01
C VAL A 102 8.90 -16.48 -13.59
N GLU A 103 10.00 -16.65 -14.34
CA GLU A 103 10.37 -17.93 -14.95
C GLU A 103 10.76 -18.99 -13.91
N ASP A 104 11.49 -18.61 -12.85
CA ASP A 104 11.87 -19.49 -11.74
C ASP A 104 11.84 -18.77 -10.38
N LEU A 105 10.82 -19.07 -9.57
CA LEU A 105 10.66 -18.51 -8.22
C LEU A 105 11.81 -18.88 -7.28
N LYS A 106 12.55 -19.96 -7.54
CA LYS A 106 13.65 -20.38 -6.66
C LYS A 106 14.87 -19.49 -6.80
N THR A 107 15.11 -18.95 -7.99
CA THR A 107 16.31 -18.17 -8.31
C THR A 107 16.02 -16.68 -8.51
N ALA A 108 14.75 -16.30 -8.64
CA ALA A 108 14.36 -14.91 -8.78
C ALA A 108 14.85 -14.03 -7.61
N PRO A 109 15.38 -12.83 -7.89
CA PRO A 109 15.87 -11.95 -6.85
C PRO A 109 14.73 -11.43 -5.99
N ARG A 110 14.93 -11.42 -4.67
CA ARG A 110 14.00 -10.84 -3.70
C ARG A 110 14.24 -9.34 -3.63
N VAL A 111 13.63 -8.58 -4.53
CA VAL A 111 13.84 -7.14 -4.65
C VAL A 111 12.87 -6.39 -3.73
N GLN A 112 13.38 -5.51 -2.87
CA GLN A 112 12.54 -4.73 -1.96
C GLN A 112 11.61 -3.75 -2.70
N ALA A 113 11.98 -3.33 -3.91
CA ALA A 113 11.18 -2.45 -4.76
C ALA A 113 9.84 -3.08 -5.15
N ASP A 114 9.78 -4.41 -5.34
CA ASP A 114 8.54 -5.11 -5.68
C ASP A 114 7.54 -5.04 -4.52
N VAL A 115 8.01 -5.34 -3.31
CA VAL A 115 7.22 -5.23 -2.07
C VAL A 115 6.82 -3.78 -1.78
N HIS A 116 7.70 -2.82 -2.08
CA HIS A 116 7.40 -1.41 -1.96
C HIS A 116 6.28 -0.98 -2.91
N GLY A 117 6.29 -1.46 -4.15
CA GLY A 117 5.23 -1.24 -5.14
C GLY A 117 3.88 -1.73 -4.63
N GLU A 118 3.83 -2.95 -4.09
CA GLU A 118 2.59 -3.49 -3.50
C GLU A 118 2.05 -2.64 -2.35
N PHE A 119 2.92 -2.16 -1.45
CA PHE A 119 2.50 -1.28 -0.38
C PHE A 119 2.00 0.07 -0.87
N ARG A 120 2.62 0.63 -1.92
CA ARG A 120 2.15 1.85 -2.57
C ARG A 120 0.76 1.64 -3.17
N SER A 121 0.58 0.59 -3.97
CA SER A 121 -0.72 0.28 -4.57
C SER A 121 -1.82 0.02 -3.54
N ALA A 122 -1.50 -0.68 -2.44
CA ALA A 122 -2.47 -0.90 -1.36
C ALA A 122 -2.83 0.41 -0.62
N LEU A 123 -1.88 1.35 -0.47
CA LEU A 123 -2.14 2.67 0.10
C LEU A 123 -3.02 3.52 -0.84
N GLU A 124 -2.73 3.52 -2.14
CA GLU A 124 -3.52 4.21 -3.18
C GLU A 124 -4.96 3.67 -3.26
N ALA A 125 -5.14 2.35 -3.10
CA ALA A 125 -6.47 1.72 -3.04
C ALA A 125 -7.27 2.16 -1.80
N LEU A 126 -6.62 2.28 -0.64
CA LEU A 126 -7.27 2.83 0.57
C LEU A 126 -7.65 4.31 0.39
N ALA A 127 -6.78 5.09 -0.24
CA ALA A 127 -7.03 6.51 -0.48
C ALA A 127 -8.20 6.73 -1.44
N SER A 128 -8.28 5.91 -2.49
CA SER A 128 -9.35 5.94 -3.49
C SER A 128 -10.74 5.61 -2.93
N THR A 129 -10.83 4.96 -1.76
CA THR A 129 -12.11 4.56 -1.14
C THR A 129 -12.51 5.43 0.06
N ARG A 130 -11.70 6.44 0.39
CA ARG A 130 -11.93 7.32 1.54
C ARG A 130 -13.14 8.23 1.33
N ASP A 131 -14.03 8.31 2.32
CA ASP A 131 -15.07 9.36 2.36
C ASP A 131 -14.43 10.73 2.65
N LEU A 132 -14.30 11.56 1.62
CA LEU A 132 -13.77 12.93 1.71
C LEU A 132 -14.74 13.91 2.41
N GLY A 133 -16.00 13.51 2.64
CA GLY A 133 -16.97 14.29 3.42
C GLY A 133 -16.74 14.22 4.94
N ARG A 134 -15.82 13.38 5.41
CA ARG A 134 -15.53 13.14 6.83
C ARG A 134 -14.04 13.16 7.13
N PHE A 135 -13.46 14.35 7.31
CA PHE A 135 -12.10 14.47 7.85
C PHE A 135 -12.10 14.10 9.35
N GLU A 136 -11.64 12.90 9.68
CA GLU A 136 -11.48 12.45 11.07
C GLU A 136 -10.25 13.14 11.67
N VAL A 137 -10.44 13.84 12.79
CA VAL A 137 -9.34 14.37 13.60
C VAL A 137 -8.96 13.29 14.58
N TRP A 138 -7.71 12.83 14.50
CA TRP A 138 -7.13 11.99 15.54
C TRP A 138 -6.37 12.91 16.50
N GLU A 139 -6.93 13.15 17.69
CA GLU A 139 -6.24 13.80 18.82
C GLU A 139 -5.19 12.87 19.46
#